data_AF-A0A091ILS0-F1
#
_entry.id   AF-A0A091ILS0-F1
#
_cell.length_a   1.000
_cell.length_b   1.000
_cell.length_c   1.000
_cell.angle_alpha   90.00
_cell.angle_beta   90.00
_cell.angle_gamma   90.00
#
_symmetry.space_group_name_H-M   'P 1'
#
loop_
_entity.id
_entity.type
_entity.pdbx_description
1 polymer ?
#
loop_
_entity_poly.entity_id
_entity_poly.type
_entity_poly.pdbx_seq_one_letter_code
_entity_poly.pdbx_strand_id
1 'polypeptide(L)'
;GPYFYISGSNGAELLSIYCQSRGWQRIYDNRREDYALKWCEIKCRENYYHFKEGEQLLYQIPNNGVLTTKIGLLCCLREQERVMKKMSRSNKGLFLPDLLEKSLFLPQKYIQQTQTFFFFCVWIDKSPRDKSHGNFPVLGTSPRLLKMKEFFPESFRLDIREERKAFFELCKEEQIWICKPSGSNQGQGIFPALNNFQARLHRREENPPSTVPHKAPRARIVQRYIHQPLLLEGKKFDVRSYLLIACTAPFLLFYAQGYLRLSCVNYDATSDDLTVHLTNQSMQKKNPLYRQLKEETIWRMEHFNSYVNEKFRKTNGLPKDWVFTVLTV
;
A
#
# COMPACT_ATOMS: atom_id res chain seq x y z
N GLY A 1 -34.75 -3.17 9.57
CA GLY A 1 -33.45 -2.50 9.71
C GLY A 1 -33.08 -1.83 8.40
N PRO A 2 -31.97 -1.07 8.36
CA PRO A 2 -31.52 -0.36 7.15
C PRO A 2 -31.11 -1.34 6.04
N TYR A 3 -31.06 -0.84 4.80
CA TYR A 3 -30.69 -1.63 3.63
C TYR A 3 -29.17 -1.64 3.39
N PHE A 4 -28.64 -2.75 2.88
CA PHE A 4 -27.24 -2.80 2.44
C PHE A 4 -27.03 -3.63 1.18
N TYR A 5 -26.11 -3.17 0.34
CA TYR A 5 -25.66 -3.85 -0.87
C TYR A 5 -24.23 -4.35 -0.69
N ILE A 6 -23.95 -5.59 -1.07
CA ILE A 6 -22.59 -6.15 -1.08
C ILE A 6 -22.34 -6.90 -2.39
N SER A 7 -21.22 -6.59 -3.03
CA SER A 7 -20.68 -7.38 -4.14
C SER A 7 -19.14 -7.47 -4.10
N GLY A 8 -18.60 -8.46 -4.81
CA GLY A 8 -17.16 -8.74 -4.85
C GLY A 8 -16.69 -9.68 -3.73
N SER A 9 -15.38 -9.86 -3.63
CA SER A 9 -14.75 -10.85 -2.73
C SER A 9 -14.06 -10.24 -1.51
N ASN A 10 -13.93 -8.92 -1.43
CA ASN A 10 -13.12 -8.28 -0.40
C ASN A 10 -13.88 -8.17 0.93
N GLY A 11 -13.82 -9.19 1.79
CA GLY A 11 -14.49 -9.16 3.11
C GLY A 11 -16.02 -9.15 3.06
N ALA A 12 -16.60 -9.41 1.89
CA ALA A 12 -18.04 -9.36 1.63
C ALA A 12 -18.84 -10.27 2.57
N GLU A 13 -18.34 -11.47 2.83
CA GLU A 13 -19.00 -12.44 3.70
C GLU A 13 -19.05 -11.98 5.17
N LEU A 14 -17.93 -11.49 5.71
CA LEU A 14 -17.84 -10.97 7.08
C LEU A 14 -18.86 -9.86 7.32
N LEU A 15 -18.98 -8.93 6.36
CA LEU A 15 -19.92 -7.83 6.45
C LEU A 15 -21.36 -8.26 6.25
N SER A 16 -21.61 -9.24 5.36
CA SER A 16 -22.95 -9.81 5.19
C SER A 16 -23.44 -10.40 6.51
N ILE A 17 -22.60 -11.23 7.16
CA ILE A 17 -22.92 -11.84 8.46
C ILE A 17 -23.16 -10.77 9.52
N TYR A 18 -22.29 -9.76 9.60
CA TYR A 18 -22.45 -8.65 10.55
C TYR A 18 -23.74 -7.86 10.31
N CYS A 19 -24.02 -7.44 9.08
CA CYS A 19 -25.22 -6.66 8.77
C CYS A 19 -26.50 -7.47 9.07
N GLN A 20 -26.52 -8.74 8.67
CA GLN A 20 -27.65 -9.64 8.93
C GLN A 20 -27.88 -9.86 10.43
N SER A 21 -26.83 -10.07 11.23
CA SER A 21 -26.96 -10.22 12.68
C SER A 21 -27.45 -8.95 13.39
N ARG A 22 -27.30 -7.79 12.76
CA ARG A 22 -27.83 -6.49 13.21
C ARG A 22 -29.24 -6.20 12.68
N GLY A 23 -29.89 -7.14 11.97
CA GLY A 23 -31.23 -6.98 11.42
C GLY A 23 -31.31 -6.05 10.19
N TRP A 24 -30.19 -5.85 9.50
CA TRP A 24 -30.15 -5.10 8.24
C TRP A 24 -30.66 -5.96 7.09
N GLN A 25 -31.25 -5.33 6.08
CA GLN A 25 -31.87 -6.01 4.95
C GLN A 25 -30.96 -5.94 3.72
N ARG A 26 -30.53 -7.11 3.22
CA ARG A 26 -29.68 -7.17 2.03
C ARG A 26 -30.49 -6.85 0.78
N ILE A 27 -29.99 -5.93 -0.03
CA ILE A 27 -30.51 -5.65 -1.37
C ILE A 27 -29.58 -6.21 -2.43
N TYR A 28 -30.15 -6.64 -3.56
CA TYR A 28 -29.41 -7.24 -4.68
C TYR A 28 -29.37 -6.32 -5.91
N ASP A 29 -30.29 -5.35 -6.01
CA ASP A 29 -30.24 -4.33 -7.06
C ASP A 29 -29.25 -3.22 -6.67
N ASN A 30 -28.15 -3.12 -7.40
CA ASN A 30 -27.10 -2.13 -7.22
C ASN A 30 -27.52 -0.70 -7.59
N ARG A 31 -28.66 -0.52 -8.25
CA ARG A 31 -29.18 0.79 -8.69
C ARG A 31 -30.03 1.47 -7.62
N ARG A 32 -30.43 0.74 -6.59
CA ARG A 32 -31.15 1.33 -5.46
C ARG A 32 -30.29 2.37 -4.75
N GLU A 33 -30.93 3.46 -4.34
CA GLU A 33 -30.32 4.60 -3.66
C GLU A 33 -30.75 4.71 -2.19
N ASP A 34 -31.57 3.80 -1.69
CA ASP A 34 -32.08 3.78 -0.31
C ASP A 34 -31.29 2.82 0.59
N TYR A 35 -30.01 2.58 0.26
CA TYR A 35 -29.08 1.83 1.09
C TYR A 35 -28.47 2.70 2.17
N ALA A 36 -28.17 2.11 3.32
CA ALA A 36 -27.28 2.69 4.33
C ALA A 36 -25.82 2.27 4.10
N LEU A 37 -25.55 1.10 3.52
CA LEU A 37 -24.20 0.64 3.20
C LEU A 37 -24.13 0.05 1.80
N LYS A 38 -23.11 0.44 1.04
CA LYS A 38 -22.78 -0.12 -0.27
C LYS A 38 -21.33 -0.57 -0.30
N TRP A 39 -21.15 -1.89 -0.16
CA TRP A 39 -19.85 -2.54 -0.16
C TRP A 39 -19.56 -3.17 -1.53
N CYS A 40 -19.02 -2.37 -2.44
CA CYS A 40 -18.55 -2.84 -3.74
C CYS A 40 -17.49 -1.93 -4.30
N GLU A 41 -16.66 -2.45 -5.21
CA GLU A 41 -15.73 -1.61 -5.97
C GLU A 41 -16.50 -0.61 -6.86
N ILE A 42 -16.25 0.67 -6.64
CA ILE A 42 -16.82 1.78 -7.38
C ILE A 42 -15.89 2.12 -8.54
N LYS A 43 -16.35 1.82 -9.76
CA LYS A 43 -15.58 2.05 -10.99
C LYS A 43 -15.91 3.38 -11.68
N CYS A 44 -17.11 3.90 -11.44
CA CYS A 44 -17.62 5.14 -12.02
C CYS A 44 -17.61 6.27 -10.99
N ARG A 45 -17.20 7.48 -11.40
CA ARG A 45 -17.21 8.65 -10.51
C ARG A 45 -18.62 9.15 -10.24
N GLU A 46 -19.54 8.89 -11.16
CA GLU A 46 -20.94 9.25 -11.14
C GLU A 46 -21.65 8.67 -9.90
N ASN A 47 -21.21 7.50 -9.43
CA ASN A 47 -21.72 6.89 -8.20
C ASN A 47 -21.53 7.77 -6.95
N TYR A 48 -20.56 8.69 -6.95
CA TYR A 48 -20.35 9.63 -5.85
C TYR A 48 -21.26 10.87 -5.93
N TYR A 49 -21.84 11.18 -7.09
CA TYR A 49 -22.72 12.35 -7.23
C TYR A 49 -24.08 12.14 -6.57
N HIS A 50 -24.55 10.89 -6.55
CA HIS A 50 -25.83 10.50 -5.92
C HIS A 50 -25.67 10.04 -4.47
N PHE A 51 -24.45 10.09 -3.92
CA PHE A 51 -24.18 9.71 -2.54
C PHE A 51 -24.81 10.71 -1.57
N LYS A 52 -25.65 10.21 -0.65
CA LYS A 52 -26.28 11.01 0.40
C LYS A 52 -25.45 10.96 1.66
N GLU A 53 -24.83 12.09 1.93
CA GLU A 53 -23.96 12.31 3.06
C GLU A 53 -24.69 12.22 4.40
N GLY A 54 -24.04 11.63 5.42
CA GLY A 54 -24.65 11.37 6.72
C GLY A 54 -25.71 10.24 6.74
N GLU A 55 -26.22 9.83 5.57
CA GLU A 55 -27.21 8.76 5.44
C GLU A 55 -26.61 7.45 4.93
N GLN A 56 -25.54 7.53 4.13
CA GLN A 56 -24.98 6.39 3.39
C GLN A 56 -23.50 6.16 3.69
N LEU A 57 -23.07 4.91 3.53
CA LEU A 57 -21.69 4.48 3.64
C LEU A 57 -21.21 3.80 2.36
N LEU A 58 -20.04 4.20 1.88
CA LEU A 58 -19.37 3.62 0.72
C LEU A 58 -18.06 2.93 1.11
N TYR A 59 -17.78 1.83 0.41
CA TYR A 59 -16.52 1.10 0.54
C TYR A 59 -15.29 1.84 -0.02
N GLN A 60 -15.44 2.95 -0.75
CA GLN A 60 -14.28 3.67 -1.30
C GLN A 60 -14.45 5.17 -1.17
N ILE A 61 -13.36 5.88 -0.86
CA ILE A 61 -13.31 7.33 -1.06
C ILE A 61 -13.21 7.65 -2.55
N PRO A 62 -13.84 8.76 -2.97
CA PRO A 62 -13.51 9.39 -4.25
C PRO A 62 -11.99 9.59 -4.39
N ASN A 63 -11.46 9.36 -5.59
CA ASN A 63 -10.03 9.55 -5.89
C ASN A 63 -9.05 8.71 -5.07
N ASN A 64 -9.47 7.57 -4.49
CA ASN A 64 -8.57 6.65 -3.78
C ASN A 64 -7.32 6.22 -4.59
N GLY A 65 -7.40 6.29 -5.93
CA GLY A 65 -6.31 6.03 -6.87
C GLY A 65 -5.02 6.83 -6.60
N VAL A 66 -5.13 7.97 -5.93
CA VAL A 66 -3.97 8.78 -5.49
C VAL A 66 -3.09 8.01 -4.50
N LEU A 67 -3.64 7.11 -3.70
CA LEU A 67 -2.90 6.31 -2.73
C LEU A 67 -2.82 4.82 -3.10
N THR A 68 -3.79 4.30 -3.86
CA THR A 68 -3.88 2.86 -4.19
C THR A 68 -3.17 2.45 -5.47
N THR A 69 -2.72 3.41 -6.28
CA THR A 69 -1.92 3.12 -7.48
C THR A 69 -0.46 3.44 -7.25
N LYS A 70 0.43 2.72 -7.95
CA LYS A 70 1.88 2.92 -7.79
C LYS A 70 2.33 4.31 -8.25
N ILE A 71 1.76 4.77 -9.37
CA ILE A 71 2.02 6.12 -9.90
C ILE A 71 1.37 7.17 -9.01
N GLY A 72 0.11 6.97 -8.58
CA GLY A 72 -0.57 7.89 -7.68
C GLY A 72 0.23 8.12 -6.40
N LEU A 73 0.64 7.03 -5.74
CA LEU A 73 1.42 7.10 -4.51
C LEU A 73 2.77 7.80 -4.73
N LEU A 74 3.49 7.44 -5.79
CA LEU A 74 4.77 8.09 -6.14
C LEU A 74 4.61 9.60 -6.35
N CYS A 75 3.59 10.02 -7.12
CA CYS A 75 3.31 11.43 -7.36
C CYS A 75 2.91 12.15 -6.06
N CYS A 76 2.09 11.52 -5.22
CA CYS A 76 1.65 12.07 -3.94
C CYS A 76 2.83 12.31 -2.99
N LEU A 77 3.72 11.32 -2.83
CA LEU A 77 4.90 11.43 -1.98
C LEU A 77 5.89 12.51 -2.48
N ARG A 78 6.12 12.60 -3.79
CA ARG A 78 6.98 13.64 -4.37
C ARG A 78 6.40 15.04 -4.16
N GLU A 79 5.10 15.19 -4.34
CA GLU A 79 4.42 16.48 -4.13
C GLU A 79 4.45 16.89 -2.66
N GLN A 80 4.22 15.95 -1.73
CA GLN A 80 4.38 16.19 -0.30
C GLN A 80 5.81 16.66 0.02
N GLU A 81 6.85 15.97 -0.47
CA GLU A 81 8.23 16.37 -0.22
C GLU A 81 8.53 17.78 -0.77
N ARG A 82 8.01 18.12 -1.96
CA ARG A 82 8.14 19.45 -2.58
C ARG A 82 7.48 20.54 -1.73
N VAL A 83 6.25 20.30 -1.27
CA VAL A 83 5.50 21.24 -0.43
C VAL A 83 6.21 21.45 0.90
N MET A 84 6.66 20.37 1.55
CA MET A 84 7.38 20.46 2.83
C MET A 84 8.70 21.23 2.70
N LYS A 85 9.44 21.04 1.60
CA LYS A 85 10.65 21.83 1.29
C LYS A 85 10.36 23.32 1.06
N LYS A 86 9.17 23.67 0.53
CA LYS A 86 8.76 25.06 0.35
C LYS A 86 8.34 25.69 1.68
N MET A 87 7.63 24.94 2.53
CA MET A 87 7.19 25.40 3.84
C MET A 87 8.36 25.63 4.80
N SER A 88 9.37 24.75 4.82
CA SER A 88 10.57 24.92 5.64
C SER A 88 11.37 26.18 5.28
N ARG A 89 11.28 26.64 4.03
CA ARG A 89 11.89 27.90 3.57
C ARG A 89 11.08 29.15 3.92
N SER A 90 9.81 29.00 4.28
CA SER A 90 8.85 30.12 4.38
C SER A 90 8.54 30.57 5.81
N ASN A 91 9.06 29.93 6.87
CA ASN A 91 8.82 30.25 8.29
C ASN A 91 7.34 30.42 8.71
N LYS A 92 6.38 29.97 7.90
CA LYS A 92 4.95 29.99 8.22
C LYS A 92 4.55 28.63 8.79
N GLY A 93 4.58 28.54 10.11
CA GLY A 93 3.98 27.41 10.83
C GLY A 93 2.45 27.52 10.82
N LEU A 94 1.79 26.52 10.22
CA LEU A 94 0.41 26.13 10.54
C LEU A 94 0.08 24.74 9.97
N PHE A 95 -0.84 24.09 10.68
CA PHE A 95 -1.06 22.65 10.91
C PHE A 95 -1.68 21.80 9.76
N LEU A 96 -1.33 20.51 9.84
CA LEU A 96 -2.01 19.25 9.43
C LEU A 96 -1.72 18.60 8.04
N PRO A 97 -1.65 17.24 7.96
CA PRO A 97 -1.63 16.25 9.05
C PRO A 97 -0.30 15.50 9.25
N ASP A 98 0.18 15.61 10.49
CA ASP A 98 1.15 14.77 11.21
C ASP A 98 0.73 13.28 11.38
N LEU A 99 -0.23 12.78 10.59
CA LEU A 99 -0.81 11.43 10.81
C LEU A 99 -0.21 10.33 9.94
N LEU A 100 0.58 10.68 8.92
CA LEU A 100 1.27 9.69 8.08
C LEU A 100 2.68 9.37 8.58
N GLU A 101 3.25 10.26 9.40
CA GLU A 101 4.69 10.23 9.64
C GLU A 101 5.11 9.45 10.88
N LYS A 102 4.21 9.32 11.87
CA LYS A 102 4.55 8.64 13.12
C LYS A 102 4.33 7.12 13.10
N SER A 103 3.52 6.57 12.19
CA SER A 103 3.10 5.15 12.27
C SER A 103 3.20 4.30 11.00
N LEU A 104 3.75 4.82 9.90
CA LEU A 104 3.70 4.11 8.60
C LEU A 104 5.02 4.00 7.84
N PHE A 105 6.08 4.68 8.29
CA PHE A 105 7.32 4.76 7.52
C PHE A 105 8.53 4.35 8.36
N LEU A 106 8.86 3.07 8.29
CA LEU A 106 10.13 2.56 8.75
C LEU A 106 11.25 2.95 7.76
N PRO A 107 12.51 3.00 8.23
CA PRO A 107 13.66 3.03 7.34
C PRO A 107 13.59 1.93 6.27
N GLN A 108 13.98 2.26 5.03
CA GLN A 108 13.88 1.40 3.84
C GLN A 108 14.41 -0.03 4.03
N LYS A 109 15.40 -0.23 4.91
CA LYS A 109 15.92 -1.57 5.29
C LYS A 109 14.87 -2.51 5.92
N TYR A 110 13.78 -1.96 6.46
CA TYR A 110 12.67 -2.72 7.06
C TYR A 110 11.44 -2.85 6.14
N ILE A 111 11.37 -2.09 5.03
CA ILE A 111 10.22 -2.08 4.11
C ILE A 111 10.61 -2.77 2.80
N GLN A 112 10.44 -4.08 2.73
CA GLN A 112 11.07 -4.89 1.67
C GLN A 112 10.23 -5.08 0.40
N GLN A 113 8.95 -4.75 0.45
CA GLN A 113 8.03 -4.56 -0.68
C GLN A 113 6.63 -4.36 -0.09
N THR A 114 6.20 -3.12 0.17
CA THR A 114 4.80 -2.89 0.47
C THR A 114 3.97 -3.19 -0.78
N GLN A 115 3.27 -4.33 -0.78
CA GLN A 115 1.99 -4.35 -1.48
C GLN A 115 1.03 -3.58 -0.60
N THR A 116 0.97 -2.29 -0.87
CA THR A 116 -0.05 -1.39 -0.39
C THR A 116 -1.42 -1.94 -0.79
N PHE A 117 -2.08 -2.62 0.14
CA PHE A 117 -3.52 -2.84 0.10
C PHE A 117 -4.07 -1.98 1.21
N PHE A 118 -4.49 -0.78 0.83
CA PHE A 118 -5.29 0.04 1.71
C PHE A 118 -6.73 -0.45 1.63
N PHE A 119 -7.30 -0.78 2.78
CA PHE A 119 -8.74 -0.84 2.94
C PHE A 119 -9.19 0.60 3.17
N PHE A 120 -10.25 1.03 2.51
CA PHE A 120 -10.88 2.31 2.80
C PHE A 120 -12.34 2.01 3.06
N CYS A 121 -12.96 2.68 4.02
CA CYS A 121 -14.41 2.72 4.20
C CYS A 121 -14.67 4.04 4.90
N VAL A 122 -15.35 4.95 4.21
CA VAL A 122 -15.33 6.36 4.59
C VAL A 122 -16.76 6.84 4.79
N TRP A 123 -16.99 7.44 5.95
CA TRP A 123 -18.05 8.39 6.24
C TRP A 123 -17.57 9.76 5.74
N ILE A 124 -18.28 10.34 4.78
CA ILE A 124 -18.04 11.74 4.38
C ILE A 124 -19.04 12.58 5.19
N ASP A 125 -18.60 13.68 5.79
CA ASP A 125 -19.48 14.69 6.42
C ASP A 125 -19.15 16.09 5.84
N LYS A 126 -20.18 16.80 5.35
CA LYS A 126 -20.15 18.17 4.79
C LYS A 126 -20.94 19.11 5.69
N SER A 127 -21.01 18.83 6.98
CA SER A 127 -21.56 19.81 7.91
C SER A 127 -20.78 21.14 7.81
N PRO A 128 -21.48 22.30 7.76
CA PRO A 128 -20.83 23.60 7.76
C PRO A 128 -19.91 23.75 8.97
N ARG A 129 -18.76 24.41 8.77
CA ARG A 129 -17.76 24.66 9.81
C ARG A 129 -18.40 25.33 11.03
N ASP A 130 -18.57 24.59 12.11
CA ASP A 130 -18.73 25.20 13.41
C ASP A 130 -17.32 25.61 13.91
N LYS A 131 -17.13 26.91 14.14
CA LYS A 131 -15.83 27.50 14.53
C LYS A 131 -15.65 27.42 16.05
N SER A 132 -15.93 26.28 16.67
CA SER A 132 -15.60 26.06 18.07
C SER A 132 -14.19 25.46 18.17
N HIS A 133 -13.24 26.30 18.60
CA HIS A 133 -11.84 25.91 18.85
C HIS A 133 -11.76 24.95 20.04
N GLY A 134 -11.91 23.65 19.78
CA GLY A 134 -11.54 22.60 20.73
C GLY A 134 -10.02 22.41 20.74
N ASN A 135 -9.38 22.77 21.85
CA ASN A 135 -7.96 22.53 22.09
C ASN A 135 -7.67 21.02 22.18
N PHE A 136 -7.07 20.44 21.16
CA PHE A 136 -6.45 19.11 21.26
C PHE A 136 -5.05 19.22 21.87
N PRO A 137 -4.63 18.28 22.74
CA PRO A 137 -3.34 18.35 23.41
C PRO A 137 -2.20 18.15 22.40
N VAL A 138 -1.26 19.10 22.41
CA VAL A 138 -0.01 19.05 21.64
C VAL A 138 0.95 18.12 22.37
N LEU A 139 1.18 16.92 21.82
CA LEU A 139 2.30 16.08 22.29
C LEU A 139 3.61 16.72 21.81
N GLY A 140 4.31 17.35 22.75
CA GLY A 140 5.59 18.01 22.56
C GLY A 140 6.70 17.03 22.17
N THR A 141 7.05 17.04 20.89
CA THR A 141 8.38 16.74 20.32
C THR A 141 8.26 17.11 18.85
N SER A 142 9.09 18.03 18.35
CA SER A 142 9.15 18.34 16.91
C SER A 142 9.39 17.03 16.16
N PRO A 143 8.42 16.50 15.39
CA PRO A 143 8.65 15.27 14.64
C PRO A 143 9.80 15.53 13.66
N ARG A 144 10.82 14.69 13.69
CA ARG A 144 11.83 14.73 12.63
C ARG A 144 11.15 14.26 11.35
N LEU A 145 10.86 15.21 10.46
CA LEU A 145 10.23 14.93 9.18
C LEU A 145 11.06 13.89 8.40
N LEU A 146 10.48 12.72 8.11
CA LEU A 146 11.14 11.65 7.37
C LEU A 146 11.24 12.07 5.90
N LYS A 147 12.46 12.07 5.36
CA LYS A 147 12.65 12.37 3.94
C LYS A 147 12.14 11.19 3.12
N MET A 148 11.54 11.45 1.96
CA MET A 148 10.98 10.40 1.11
C MET A 148 12.00 9.28 0.82
N LYS A 149 13.26 9.66 0.56
CA LYS A 149 14.37 8.72 0.31
C LYS A 149 14.70 7.77 1.48
N GLU A 150 14.24 8.08 2.70
CA GLU A 150 14.51 7.26 3.90
C GLU A 150 13.56 6.08 4.02
N PHE A 151 12.38 6.13 3.40
CA PHE A 151 11.35 5.09 3.49
C PHE A 151 10.81 4.60 2.14
N PHE A 152 10.95 5.39 1.07
CA PHE A 152 10.48 5.03 -0.27
C PHE A 152 11.67 4.87 -1.22
N PRO A 153 11.86 3.68 -1.83
CA PRO A 153 12.96 3.46 -2.75
C PRO A 153 12.89 4.38 -3.97
N GLU A 154 14.05 4.84 -4.43
CA GLU A 154 14.19 5.65 -5.64
C GLU A 154 13.38 5.04 -6.79
N SER A 155 12.55 5.86 -7.45
CA SER A 155 11.60 5.38 -8.45
C SER A 155 11.45 6.38 -9.58
N PHE A 156 11.23 5.88 -10.80
CA PHE A 156 11.00 6.66 -12.01
C PHE A 156 9.76 6.16 -12.75
N ARG A 157 9.06 7.10 -13.39
CA ARG A 157 7.95 6.82 -14.31
C ARG A 157 8.47 6.62 -15.72
N LEU A 158 8.24 5.43 -16.29
CA LEU A 158 8.67 5.15 -17.66
C LEU A 158 7.76 5.79 -18.72
N ASP A 159 6.55 6.20 -18.34
CA ASP A 159 5.60 6.89 -19.21
C ASP A 159 5.95 8.38 -19.39
N ILE A 160 6.82 8.95 -18.55
CA ILE A 160 7.35 10.31 -18.70
C ILE A 160 8.70 10.23 -19.41
N ARG A 161 8.85 10.91 -20.55
CA ARG A 161 10.04 10.84 -21.39
C ARG A 161 11.31 11.27 -20.66
N GLU A 162 11.21 12.34 -19.89
CA GLU A 162 12.32 12.93 -19.14
C GLU A 162 12.78 12.00 -18.01
N GLU A 163 11.84 11.42 -17.26
CA GLU A 163 12.17 10.42 -16.22
C GLU A 163 12.72 9.12 -16.81
N ARG A 164 12.21 8.70 -17.97
CA ARG A 164 12.74 7.54 -18.69
C ARG A 164 14.20 7.76 -19.09
N LYS A 165 14.53 8.93 -19.66
CA LYS A 165 15.92 9.28 -20.01
C LYS A 165 16.82 9.29 -18.77
N ALA A 166 16.41 9.99 -17.71
CA ALA A 166 17.15 10.06 -16.45
C ALA A 166 17.39 8.67 -15.84
N PHE A 167 16.40 7.77 -15.91
CA PHE A 167 16.56 6.40 -15.45
C PHE A 167 17.63 5.65 -16.27
N PHE A 168 17.61 5.74 -17.60
CA PHE A 168 18.59 5.04 -18.44
C PHE A 168 20.01 5.60 -18.31
N GLU A 169 20.16 6.89 -18.02
CA GLU A 169 21.46 7.50 -17.69
C GLU A 169 21.99 7.02 -16.33
N LEU A 170 21.09 6.78 -15.36
CA LEU A 170 21.44 6.33 -14.02
C LEU A 170 21.68 4.81 -13.91
N CYS A 171 20.97 4.02 -14.72
CA CYS A 171 20.94 2.56 -14.61
C CYS A 171 22.28 1.94 -15.03
N LYS A 172 23.14 1.67 -14.05
CA LYS A 172 24.39 0.92 -14.22
C LYS A 172 24.15 -0.58 -14.12
N GLU A 173 25.00 -1.38 -14.76
CA GLU A 173 24.89 -2.86 -14.83
C GLU A 173 24.85 -3.55 -13.47
N GLU A 174 25.45 -2.97 -12.42
CA GLU A 174 25.49 -3.56 -11.08
C GLU A 174 24.22 -3.31 -10.24
N GLN A 175 23.30 -2.45 -10.71
CA GLN A 175 22.14 -2.04 -9.93
C GLN A 175 20.89 -2.83 -10.30
N ILE A 176 20.30 -3.50 -9.31
CA ILE A 176 19.04 -4.21 -9.49
C ILE A 176 17.88 -3.23 -9.38
N TRP A 177 17.00 -3.25 -10.38
CA TRP A 177 15.75 -2.50 -10.37
C TRP A 177 14.54 -3.44 -10.48
N ILE A 178 13.37 -2.97 -10.07
CA ILE A 178 12.11 -3.72 -10.20
C ILE A 178 11.10 -2.88 -10.99
N CYS A 179 10.61 -3.44 -12.10
CA CYS A 179 9.60 -2.80 -12.93
C CYS A 179 8.21 -3.26 -12.50
N LYS A 180 7.32 -2.28 -12.24
CA LYS A 180 5.98 -2.53 -11.72
C LYS A 180 4.94 -1.79 -12.56
N PRO A 181 3.95 -2.48 -13.16
CA PRO A 181 2.83 -1.83 -13.84
C PRO A 181 1.93 -1.10 -12.84
N SER A 182 1.43 0.09 -13.22
CA SER A 182 0.70 1.00 -12.31
C SER A 182 -0.63 0.41 -11.84
N GLY A 183 -1.45 -0.11 -12.76
CA GLY A 183 -2.81 -0.61 -12.50
C GLY A 183 -2.93 -2.13 -12.31
N SER A 184 -1.86 -2.83 -11.93
CA SER A 184 -1.90 -4.28 -11.70
C SER A 184 -1.62 -4.64 -10.24
N ASN A 185 -2.31 -5.68 -9.76
CA ASN A 185 -2.16 -6.27 -8.45
C ASN A 185 -1.60 -7.70 -8.56
N GLN A 186 -1.47 -8.41 -7.42
CA GLN A 186 -1.09 -9.83 -7.40
C GLN A 186 0.29 -10.17 -8.03
N GLY A 187 1.18 -9.19 -8.15
CA GLY A 187 2.50 -9.39 -8.74
C GLY A 187 2.48 -9.57 -10.26
N GLN A 188 1.31 -9.44 -10.90
CA GLN A 188 1.21 -9.60 -12.33
C GLN A 188 2.00 -8.50 -13.05
N GLY A 189 2.79 -8.93 -14.03
CA GLY A 189 3.58 -8.04 -14.85
C GLY A 189 4.82 -7.44 -14.18
N ILE A 190 5.10 -7.78 -12.91
CA ILE A 190 6.35 -7.43 -12.23
C ILE A 190 7.48 -8.29 -12.77
N PHE A 191 8.62 -7.68 -12.99
CA PHE A 191 9.86 -8.40 -13.27
C PHE A 191 11.04 -7.60 -12.69
N PRO A 192 12.05 -8.30 -12.12
CA PRO A 192 13.32 -7.70 -11.83
C PRO A 192 13.98 -7.34 -13.16
N ALA A 193 14.44 -6.10 -13.20
CA ALA A 193 15.37 -5.57 -14.17
C ALA A 193 16.78 -5.95 -13.69
N LEU A 194 17.05 -7.27 -13.68
CA LEU A 194 18.40 -7.79 -13.68
C LEU A 194 18.93 -7.64 -15.11
N ASN A 195 20.22 -7.33 -15.24
CA ASN A 195 21.06 -7.24 -16.45
C ASN A 195 20.29 -7.64 -17.73
N ASN A 196 20.04 -6.69 -18.63
CA ASN A 196 19.17 -6.74 -19.83
C ASN A 196 17.77 -6.10 -19.70
N PHE A 197 17.63 -5.06 -18.87
CA PHE A 197 16.36 -4.34 -18.73
C PHE A 197 15.80 -3.78 -20.06
N GLN A 198 16.65 -3.20 -20.90
CA GLN A 198 16.26 -2.67 -22.21
C GLN A 198 15.69 -3.79 -23.10
N ALA A 199 16.40 -4.92 -23.24
CA ALA A 199 15.94 -6.04 -24.05
C ALA A 199 14.63 -6.65 -23.51
N ARG A 200 14.45 -6.73 -22.18
CA ARG A 200 13.21 -7.21 -21.56
C ARG A 200 12.03 -6.24 -21.73
N LEU A 201 12.28 -4.93 -21.76
CA LEU A 201 11.26 -3.92 -22.09
C LEU A 201 10.86 -4.02 -23.56
N HIS A 202 11.83 -3.97 -24.49
CA HIS A 202 11.58 -4.01 -25.94
C HIS A 202 10.81 -5.26 -26.35
N ARG A 203 11.25 -6.44 -25.93
CA ARG A 203 10.57 -7.72 -26.23
C ARG A 203 9.11 -7.74 -25.79
N ARG A 204 8.76 -6.97 -24.74
CA ARG A 204 7.42 -6.94 -24.13
C ARG A 204 6.54 -5.80 -24.65
N GLU A 205 7.14 -4.73 -25.16
CA GLU A 205 6.45 -3.72 -25.98
C GLU A 205 6.07 -4.32 -27.35
N GLU A 206 6.94 -5.16 -27.91
CA GLU A 206 6.74 -5.86 -29.19
C GLU A 206 5.79 -7.06 -29.10
N ASN A 207 5.78 -7.78 -27.96
CA ASN A 207 4.84 -8.89 -27.72
C ASN A 207 3.88 -8.56 -26.56
N PRO A 208 2.88 -7.69 -26.77
CA PRO A 208 1.79 -7.55 -25.82
C PRO A 208 1.02 -8.89 -25.79
N PRO A 209 0.64 -9.43 -24.61
CA PRO A 209 -0.27 -10.57 -24.56
C PRO A 209 -1.58 -10.17 -25.26
N SER A 210 -1.83 -10.71 -26.44
CA SER A 210 -2.97 -10.45 -27.34
C SER A 210 -4.29 -10.73 -26.60
N THR A 211 -5.32 -9.88 -26.68
CA THR A 211 -6.39 -9.94 -27.71
C THR A 211 -7.12 -8.58 -27.90
N VAL A 212 -6.48 -7.42 -27.75
CA VAL A 212 -7.17 -6.14 -27.99
C VAL A 212 -6.27 -5.14 -28.74
N PRO A 213 -6.58 -4.78 -29.99
CA PRO A 213 -5.90 -3.70 -30.70
C PRO A 213 -6.16 -2.36 -29.97
N HIS A 214 -5.16 -1.46 -29.93
CA HIS A 214 -5.24 -0.07 -29.43
C HIS A 214 -5.19 0.22 -27.92
N LYS A 215 -4.61 -0.64 -27.07
CA LYS A 215 -4.28 -0.20 -25.69
C LYS A 215 -2.93 0.53 -25.65
N ALA A 216 -2.97 1.79 -25.22
CA ALA A 216 -1.78 2.57 -24.87
C ALA A 216 -0.84 1.78 -23.94
N PRO A 217 0.50 1.97 -24.03
CA PRO A 217 1.45 1.30 -23.16
C PRO A 217 1.02 1.47 -21.70
N ARG A 218 0.84 0.34 -20.98
CA ARG A 218 0.44 0.40 -19.57
C ARG A 218 1.52 1.17 -18.80
N ALA A 219 1.14 2.27 -18.17
CA ALA A 219 2.06 3.09 -17.39
C ALA A 219 2.76 2.24 -16.31
N ARG A 220 4.08 2.42 -16.17
CA ARG A 220 4.96 1.61 -15.33
C ARG A 220 5.86 2.52 -14.50
N ILE A 221 6.15 2.07 -13.29
CA ILE A 221 7.27 2.58 -12.51
C ILE A 221 8.42 1.59 -12.55
N VAL A 222 9.64 2.10 -12.60
CA VAL A 222 10.85 1.38 -12.19
C VAL A 222 11.23 1.88 -10.82
N GLN A 223 11.62 0.97 -9.95
CA GLN A 223 11.95 1.28 -8.56
C GLN A 223 13.22 0.55 -8.17
N ARG A 224 14.08 1.18 -7.39
CA ARG A 224 15.31 0.58 -6.89
C ARG A 224 14.96 -0.66 -6.10
N TYR A 225 15.57 -1.77 -6.46
CA TYR A 225 15.35 -3.01 -5.74
C TYR A 225 16.13 -3.01 -4.42
N ILE A 226 15.48 -3.47 -3.35
CA ILE A 226 16.12 -3.62 -2.04
C ILE A 226 16.86 -4.96 -2.06
N HIS A 227 18.14 -4.91 -2.43
CA HIS A 227 18.97 -6.09 -2.64
C HIS A 227 19.43 -6.76 -1.34
N GLN A 228 19.55 -6.00 -0.25
CA GLN A 228 19.85 -6.46 1.12
C GLN A 228 18.62 -6.29 2.05
N PRO A 229 17.56 -7.08 1.86
CA PRO A 229 16.43 -7.09 2.80
C PRO A 229 16.86 -7.69 4.16
N LEU A 230 16.20 -7.27 5.25
CA LEU A 230 16.18 -8.04 6.50
C LEU A 230 15.51 -9.41 6.24
N LEU A 231 16.13 -10.50 6.66
CA LEU A 231 15.58 -11.83 6.43
C LEU A 231 15.07 -12.42 7.74
N LEU A 232 13.95 -13.14 7.67
CA LEU A 232 13.44 -13.96 8.78
C LEU A 232 13.70 -15.41 8.41
N GLU A 233 14.57 -16.07 9.17
CA GLU A 233 15.00 -17.44 8.87
C GLU A 233 15.55 -17.61 7.44
N GLY A 234 16.27 -16.60 6.95
CA GLY A 234 16.78 -16.57 5.58
C GLY A 234 15.72 -16.29 4.51
N LYS A 235 14.43 -16.18 4.85
CA LYS A 235 13.32 -15.89 3.92
C LYS A 235 13.06 -14.39 3.82
N LYS A 236 12.69 -13.94 2.61
CA LYS A 236 12.26 -12.56 2.36
C LYS A 236 10.83 -12.39 2.84
N PHE A 237 10.48 -11.21 3.34
CA PHE A 237 9.11 -10.95 3.79
C PHE A 237 8.60 -9.55 3.44
N ASP A 238 7.30 -9.37 3.53
CA ASP A 238 6.69 -8.04 3.61
C ASP A 238 5.68 -7.97 4.75
N VAL A 239 5.43 -6.77 5.25
CA VAL A 239 4.40 -6.50 6.25
C VAL A 239 3.14 -5.99 5.55
N ARG A 240 2.01 -6.64 5.81
CA ARG A 240 0.69 -6.12 5.52
C ARG A 240 0.12 -5.48 6.78
N SER A 241 -0.31 -4.24 6.69
CA SER A 241 -1.10 -3.56 7.71
C SER A 241 -2.43 -3.09 7.14
N TYR A 242 -3.39 -2.82 8.02
CA TYR A 242 -4.73 -2.38 7.64
C TYR A 242 -4.96 -0.96 8.16
N LEU A 243 -5.36 -0.07 7.26
CA LEU A 243 -5.87 1.25 7.60
C LEU A 243 -7.36 1.29 7.28
N LEU A 244 -8.10 2.10 8.02
CA LEU A 244 -9.48 2.46 7.74
C LEU A 244 -9.60 3.97 7.90
N ILE A 245 -9.80 4.69 6.80
CA ILE A 245 -10.13 6.13 6.84
C ILE A 245 -11.62 6.26 7.09
N ALA A 246 -12.05 6.30 8.35
CA ALA A 246 -13.46 6.41 8.69
C ALA A 246 -14.04 7.78 8.35
N CYS A 247 -13.26 8.86 8.38
CA CYS A 247 -13.71 10.19 7.94
C CYS A 247 -12.55 11.00 7.37
N THR A 248 -12.81 11.91 6.44
CA THR A 248 -11.82 12.84 5.88
C THR A 248 -11.98 14.29 6.38
N ALA A 249 -13.09 14.60 7.06
CA ALA A 249 -13.39 15.93 7.59
C ALA A 249 -14.31 15.83 8.83
N PRO A 250 -13.78 15.81 10.07
CA PRO A 250 -12.35 15.75 10.42
C PRO A 250 -11.74 14.41 10.00
N PHE A 251 -10.42 14.37 9.81
CA PHE A 251 -9.73 13.12 9.51
C PHE A 251 -9.81 12.15 10.70
N LEU A 252 -10.44 11.00 10.48
CA LEU A 252 -10.49 9.89 11.43
C LEU A 252 -9.95 8.64 10.76
N LEU A 253 -8.89 8.08 11.34
CA LEU A 253 -8.17 6.93 10.81
C LEU A 253 -8.00 5.88 11.90
N PHE A 254 -8.40 4.65 11.59
CA PHE A 254 -8.11 3.49 12.42
C PHE A 254 -6.96 2.70 11.78
N TYR A 255 -5.99 2.33 12.59
CA TYR A 255 -4.91 1.43 12.24
C TYR A 255 -5.16 0.09 12.93
N ALA A 256 -5.02 -0.99 12.18
CA ALA A 256 -4.96 -2.33 12.74
C ALA A 256 -3.65 -2.99 12.32
N GLN A 257 -2.98 -3.57 13.31
CA GLN A 257 -1.85 -4.46 13.10
C GLN A 257 -2.28 -5.57 12.14
N GLY A 258 -1.44 -5.87 11.16
CA GLY A 258 -1.70 -6.97 10.23
C GLY A 258 -0.76 -8.13 10.47
N TYR A 259 -0.09 -8.58 9.41
CA TYR A 259 0.69 -9.81 9.42
C TYR A 259 1.83 -9.73 8.41
N LEU A 260 2.78 -10.64 8.53
CA LEU A 260 3.90 -10.75 7.61
C LEU A 260 3.60 -11.83 6.57
N ARG A 261 4.10 -11.62 5.36
CA ARG A 261 4.05 -12.58 4.25
C ARG A 261 5.46 -12.91 3.83
N LEU A 262 5.85 -14.16 4.05
CA LEU A 262 7.19 -14.67 3.78
C LEU A 262 7.22 -15.39 2.43
N SER A 263 8.41 -15.45 1.81
CA SER A 263 8.68 -16.38 0.71
C SER A 263 8.71 -17.82 1.21
N CYS A 264 8.37 -18.78 0.35
CA CYS A 264 8.49 -20.21 0.65
C CYS A 264 9.95 -20.63 0.83
N VAL A 265 10.85 -20.02 0.06
CA VAL A 265 12.27 -20.39 -0.02
C VAL A 265 13.17 -19.28 0.49
N ASN A 266 14.42 -19.64 0.80
CA ASN A 266 15.45 -18.70 1.23
C ASN A 266 15.74 -17.67 0.15
N TYR A 267 16.04 -16.46 0.59
CA TYR A 267 16.38 -15.35 -0.27
C TYR A 267 17.77 -15.52 -0.87
N ASP A 268 17.82 -15.37 -2.18
CA ASP A 268 19.05 -15.30 -2.97
C ASP A 268 18.92 -14.10 -3.92
N ALA A 269 19.85 -13.15 -3.80
CA ALA A 269 19.86 -11.94 -4.62
C ALA A 269 20.23 -12.21 -6.09
N THR A 270 20.89 -13.34 -6.38
CA THR A 270 21.38 -13.73 -7.71
C THR A 270 20.40 -14.60 -8.48
N SER A 271 19.35 -15.10 -7.81
CA SER A 271 18.35 -15.97 -8.43
C SER A 271 17.55 -15.24 -9.51
N ASP A 272 17.23 -15.94 -10.59
CA ASP A 272 16.24 -15.48 -11.58
C ASP A 272 14.80 -15.89 -11.20
N ASP A 273 14.61 -16.71 -10.16
CA ASP A 273 13.28 -17.15 -9.72
C ASP A 273 12.55 -16.03 -8.99
N LEU A 274 11.47 -15.55 -9.61
CA LEU A 274 10.59 -14.53 -9.03
C LEU A 274 10.00 -14.92 -7.67
N THR A 275 9.84 -16.21 -7.35
CA THR A 275 9.30 -16.65 -6.05
C THR A 275 10.26 -16.38 -4.89
N VAL A 276 11.57 -16.23 -5.16
CA VAL A 276 12.58 -15.80 -4.20
C VAL A 276 12.45 -14.31 -3.87
N HIS A 277 12.03 -13.50 -4.87
CA HIS A 277 12.00 -12.03 -4.74
C HIS A 277 10.62 -11.44 -4.41
N LEU A 278 9.52 -12.14 -4.68
CA LEU A 278 8.14 -11.61 -4.59
C LEU A 278 7.30 -12.40 -3.58
N THR A 279 6.96 -11.79 -2.47
CA THR A 279 6.21 -12.36 -1.34
C THR A 279 4.68 -12.42 -1.54
N ASN A 280 4.17 -11.97 -2.70
CA ASN A 280 2.75 -12.07 -3.04
C ASN A 280 2.29 -13.53 -2.97
N GLN A 281 1.21 -13.84 -2.23
CA GLN A 281 0.65 -15.20 -2.20
C GLN A 281 0.35 -15.76 -3.60
N SER A 282 -0.10 -14.93 -4.55
CA SER A 282 -0.32 -15.34 -5.95
C SER A 282 0.96 -15.78 -6.65
N MET A 283 2.11 -15.19 -6.30
CA MET A 283 3.42 -15.61 -6.80
C MET A 283 3.92 -16.83 -6.04
N GLN A 284 3.78 -16.85 -4.72
CA GLN A 284 4.19 -17.98 -3.88
C GLN A 284 3.43 -19.26 -4.23
N LYS A 285 2.15 -19.18 -4.61
CA LYS A 285 1.35 -20.31 -5.13
C LYS A 285 1.95 -21.01 -6.35
N LYS A 286 2.86 -20.37 -7.08
CA LYS A 286 3.58 -20.98 -8.21
C LYS A 286 4.74 -21.86 -7.76
N ASN A 287 5.21 -21.68 -6.54
CA ASN A 287 6.26 -22.53 -5.97
C ASN A 287 5.66 -23.93 -5.69
N PRO A 288 6.29 -25.02 -6.15
CA PRO A 288 5.80 -26.39 -5.94
C PRO A 288 5.56 -26.75 -4.47
N LEU A 289 6.35 -26.19 -3.56
CA LEU A 289 6.29 -26.46 -2.12
C LEU A 289 5.22 -25.65 -1.39
N TYR A 290 4.54 -24.71 -2.06
CA TYR A 290 3.59 -23.80 -1.41
C TYR A 290 2.48 -24.51 -0.64
N ARG A 291 1.97 -25.64 -1.12
CA ARG A 291 0.89 -26.37 -0.42
C ARG A 291 1.33 -26.87 0.95
N GLN A 292 2.60 -27.25 1.09
CA GLN A 292 3.18 -27.74 2.33
C GLN A 292 3.57 -26.58 3.26
N LEU A 293 4.11 -25.50 2.68
CA LEU A 293 4.66 -24.36 3.44
C LEU A 293 3.65 -23.21 3.67
N LYS A 294 2.41 -23.32 3.18
CA LYS A 294 1.44 -22.22 3.17
C LYS A 294 1.29 -21.54 4.53
N GLU A 295 1.18 -22.33 5.59
CA GLU A 295 0.95 -21.82 6.95
C GLU A 295 2.20 -21.12 7.50
N GLU A 296 3.39 -21.60 7.14
CA GLU A 296 4.67 -20.98 7.51
C GLU A 296 4.92 -19.65 6.78
N THR A 297 4.30 -19.45 5.61
CA THR A 297 4.45 -18.18 4.85
C THR A 297 3.75 -16.99 5.50
N ILE A 298 3.02 -17.19 6.61
CA ILE A 298 2.23 -16.14 7.27
C ILE A 298 2.60 -16.07 8.74
N TRP A 299 3.21 -14.96 9.17
CA TRP A 299 3.47 -14.72 10.59
C TRP A 299 2.54 -13.65 11.14
N ARG A 300 1.97 -13.91 12.31
CA ARG A 300 1.29 -12.89 13.11
C ARG A 300 2.32 -11.97 13.78
N MET A 301 1.90 -10.78 14.18
CA MET A 301 2.81 -9.80 14.81
C MET A 301 3.38 -10.30 16.13
N GLU A 302 2.66 -11.12 16.89
CA GLU A 302 3.15 -11.70 18.15
C GLU A 302 4.34 -12.63 17.90
N HIS A 303 4.23 -13.51 16.89
CA HIS A 303 5.33 -14.38 16.51
C HIS A 303 6.54 -13.57 16.03
N PHE A 304 6.30 -12.56 15.19
CA PHE A 304 7.36 -11.67 14.74
C PHE A 304 8.05 -10.94 15.89
N ASN A 305 7.30 -10.44 16.86
CA ASN A 305 7.84 -9.76 18.03
C ASN A 305 8.72 -10.68 18.88
N SER A 306 8.24 -11.90 19.16
CA SER A 306 9.03 -12.91 19.87
C SER A 306 10.34 -13.23 19.14
N TYR A 307 10.27 -13.43 17.82
CA TYR A 307 11.46 -13.69 16.99
C TYR A 307 12.46 -12.53 17.03
N VAL A 308 12.00 -11.28 16.90
CA VAL A 308 12.86 -10.09 16.97
C VAL A 308 13.51 -9.94 18.35
N ASN A 309 12.74 -10.16 19.41
CA ASN A 309 13.22 -10.14 20.78
C ASN A 309 14.35 -11.17 21.02
N GLU A 310 14.21 -12.36 20.44
CA GLU A 310 15.18 -13.45 20.61
C GLU A 310 16.43 -13.25 19.74
N LYS A 311 16.25 -12.99 18.43
CA LYS A 311 17.33 -13.06 17.44
C LYS A 311 18.01 -11.73 17.14
N PHE A 312 17.27 -10.62 17.19
CA PHE A 312 17.76 -9.31 16.73
C PHE A 312 17.94 -8.30 17.86
N ARG A 313 17.25 -8.45 18.99
CA ARG A 313 17.25 -7.43 20.05
C ARG A 313 18.64 -7.09 20.55
N LYS A 314 19.41 -8.11 20.98
CA LYS A 314 20.76 -7.91 21.51
C LYS A 314 21.72 -7.49 20.41
N THR A 315 21.75 -8.25 19.31
CA THR A 315 22.68 -8.04 18.18
C THR A 315 22.52 -6.67 17.51
N ASN A 316 21.29 -6.16 17.43
CA ASN A 316 20.97 -4.91 16.74
C ASN A 316 20.65 -3.75 17.70
N GLY A 317 20.79 -3.94 19.02
CA GLY A 317 20.52 -2.91 20.03
C GLY A 317 19.07 -2.41 20.02
N LEU A 318 18.09 -3.28 19.74
CA LEU A 318 16.68 -2.90 19.68
C LEU A 318 16.06 -2.88 21.09
N PRO A 319 15.07 -2.00 21.36
CA PRO A 319 14.26 -2.09 22.57
C PRO A 319 13.49 -3.42 22.64
N LYS A 320 13.13 -3.83 23.86
CA LYS A 320 12.22 -4.96 24.05
C LYS A 320 10.89 -4.62 23.38
N ASP A 321 10.31 -5.60 22.71
CA ASP A 321 9.01 -5.48 22.06
C ASP A 321 8.99 -4.44 20.92
N TRP A 322 10.13 -4.24 20.25
CA TRP A 322 10.31 -3.27 19.16
C TRP A 322 9.23 -3.34 18.08
N VAL A 323 8.72 -4.55 17.79
CA VAL A 323 7.62 -4.73 16.82
C VAL A 323 6.38 -3.97 17.26
N PHE A 324 6.05 -3.99 18.56
CA PHE A 324 4.86 -3.32 19.08
C PHE A 324 5.10 -1.89 19.53
N THR A 325 6.34 -1.51 19.86
CA THR A 325 6.65 -0.18 20.43
C THR A 325 7.25 0.79 19.43
N VAL A 326 7.77 0.32 18.30
CA VAL A 326 8.42 1.17 17.29
C VAL A 326 7.87 0.91 15.89
N LEU A 327 7.63 -0.35 15.54
CA LEU A 327 7.20 -0.70 14.19
C LEU A 327 5.72 -0.41 13.93
N THR A 328 4.86 -0.68 14.90
CA THR A 328 3.39 -0.58 14.75
C THR A 328 2.74 0.57 15.51
N VAL A 329 3.54 1.46 16.11
CA VAL A 329 3.06 2.63 16.87
C VAL A 329 2.83 3.81 15.96
#